data_AF-A0A2R5EFL8-F1
#
_entry.id   AF-A0A2R5EFL8-F1
#
_cell.length_a   1.000
_cell.length_b   1.000
_cell.length_c   1.000
_cell.angle_alpha   90.00
_cell.angle_beta   90.00
_cell.angle_gamma   90.00
#
_symmetry.space_group_name_H-M   'P 1'
#
loop_
_entity.id
_entity.type
_entity.pdbx_description
1 polymer ?
#
loop_
_entity_poly.entity_id
_entity_poly.type
_entity_poly.pdbx_seq_one_letter_code
_entity_poly.pdbx_strand_id
1 'polypeptide(L)'
;MSNAISAVSRPGSPETQAAQPSQAASTAHTRVYPQEEHRALKVEHQSQQYKVQILESALDVSIQAGNDSQALLFRTAIDRINEVLGTKEGPEALQKAMAQDNSPEATAGRILSFATGLYAAYAANHPDQDQAQSAKDFVDLIRGGFEKGFNEAKDILQGLNVFNGDVESGVNKTYELVQKGFDDFLANLQKPKEDAGKPAAGSNAATQA
;
A
#
# COMPACT_ATOMS: atom_id res chain seq x y z
N MET A 1 70.57 64.39 6.59
CA MET A 1 71.29 63.58 7.58
C MET A 1 70.73 62.15 7.48
N SER A 2 71.63 61.22 7.12
CA SER A 2 71.60 59.74 7.13
C SER A 2 70.26 59.05 7.43
N ASN A 3 69.65 58.17 6.63
CA ASN A 3 70.08 57.18 5.63
C ASN A 3 71.16 56.19 6.09
N ALA A 4 70.71 55.04 6.56
CA ALA A 4 71.43 53.77 6.56
C ALA A 4 70.44 52.64 6.25
N ILE A 5 70.53 52.16 5.02
CA ILE A 5 69.90 50.96 4.47
C ILE A 5 70.99 49.88 4.41
N SER A 6 70.70 48.69 4.91
CA SER A 6 71.42 47.43 4.68
C SER A 6 70.53 46.30 5.24
N ALA A 7 70.32 45.15 4.63
CA ALA A 7 70.66 44.62 3.32
C ALA A 7 69.68 43.46 3.05
N VAL A 8 69.41 43.20 1.77
CA VAL A 8 68.53 42.15 1.26
C VAL A 8 69.23 40.79 1.28
N SER A 9 68.50 39.72 1.62
CA SER A 9 68.73 38.37 1.08
C SER A 9 67.43 37.53 1.12
N ARG A 10 66.98 37.11 -0.07
CA ARG A 10 66.02 36.00 -0.34
C ARG A 10 66.80 34.65 -0.19
N PRO A 11 66.19 33.44 -0.05
CA PRO A 11 64.96 33.00 -0.77
C PRO A 11 64.03 31.98 -0.05
N GLY A 12 62.88 31.71 -0.68
CA GLY A 12 62.19 30.40 -0.64
C GLY A 12 60.97 30.25 0.28
N SER A 13 59.77 30.39 -0.28
CA SER A 13 58.47 29.96 0.29
C SER A 13 58.29 28.42 0.14
N PRO A 14 57.17 27.76 0.53
CA PRO A 14 56.00 28.19 1.34
C PRO A 14 55.49 27.12 2.34
N GLU A 15 54.85 27.52 3.45
CA GLU A 15 53.74 26.74 4.05
C GLU A 15 52.67 27.72 4.54
N THR A 16 51.60 27.87 3.74
CA THR A 16 50.42 28.63 4.12
C THR A 16 49.53 27.75 4.99
N GLN A 17 49.74 27.85 6.30
CA GLN A 17 48.78 27.44 7.32
C GLN A 17 47.78 28.60 7.50
N ALA A 18 46.54 28.42 7.05
CA ALA A 18 45.45 29.35 7.31
C ALA A 18 44.41 28.69 8.23
N ALA A 19 44.53 29.08 9.50
CA ALA A 19 43.51 29.25 10.53
C ALA A 19 42.05 28.79 10.25
N GLN A 20 41.53 28.01 11.19
CA GLN A 20 40.11 28.00 11.58
C GLN A 20 39.75 29.32 12.30
N PRO A 21 38.46 29.72 12.37
CA PRO A 21 37.63 29.26 13.50
C PRO A 21 36.14 28.96 13.19
N SER A 22 35.65 27.96 13.93
CA SER A 22 34.30 27.58 14.37
C SER A 22 33.05 28.41 13.99
N GLN A 23 31.96 27.73 13.58
CA GLN A 23 30.71 27.59 14.37
C GLN A 23 29.55 26.89 13.62
N ALA A 24 28.70 26.24 14.43
CA ALA A 24 27.29 25.86 14.22
C ALA A 24 26.96 24.62 13.36
N ALA A 25 26.54 23.57 14.08
CA ALA A 25 25.87 22.39 13.57
C ALA A 25 24.54 22.74 12.89
N SER A 26 24.35 22.26 11.67
CA SER A 26 23.06 22.23 10.97
C SER A 26 22.77 20.78 10.57
N THR A 27 21.89 20.13 11.32
CA THR A 27 21.34 18.81 11.00
C THR A 27 20.23 18.97 9.96
N ALA A 28 20.59 18.89 8.68
CA ALA A 28 19.60 18.76 7.61
C ALA A 28 19.18 17.29 7.46
N HIS A 29 18.00 16.97 8.00
CA HIS A 29 17.25 15.74 7.75
C HIS A 29 16.95 15.61 6.25
N THR A 30 17.64 14.70 5.56
CA THR A 30 17.17 14.23 4.24
C THR A 30 16.04 13.23 4.50
N ARG A 31 14.83 13.67 4.16
CA ARG A 31 13.59 12.89 4.23
C ARG A 31 13.68 11.75 3.21
N VAL A 32 13.95 10.53 3.69
CA VAL A 32 13.86 9.30 2.88
C VAL A 32 12.37 8.98 2.71
N TYR A 33 11.83 9.17 1.50
CA TYR A 33 10.53 8.62 1.11
C TYR A 33 10.69 7.16 0.67
N PRO A 34 9.67 6.30 0.85
CA PRO A 34 9.80 4.85 0.73
C PRO A 34 9.82 4.43 -0.75
N GLN A 35 11.02 4.22 -1.30
CA GLN A 35 11.21 3.63 -2.64
C GLN A 35 10.89 2.13 -2.69
N GLU A 36 10.79 1.47 -1.54
CA GLU A 36 10.60 0.02 -1.42
C GLU A 36 9.16 -0.40 -1.77
N GLU A 37 8.14 0.34 -1.31
CA GLU A 37 6.72 0.04 -1.60
C GLU A 37 6.41 0.16 -3.10
N HIS A 38 6.91 1.20 -3.77
CA HIS A 38 6.69 1.37 -5.22
C HIS A 38 7.41 0.32 -6.07
N ARG A 39 8.52 -0.25 -5.58
CA ARG A 39 9.21 -1.36 -6.24
C ARG A 39 8.46 -2.67 -6.04
N ALA A 40 8.00 -2.97 -4.83
CA ALA A 40 7.25 -4.18 -4.51
C ALA A 40 5.95 -4.28 -5.33
N LEU A 41 5.16 -3.19 -5.38
CA LEU A 41 3.95 -3.13 -6.20
C LEU A 41 4.25 -3.34 -7.70
N LYS A 42 5.35 -2.75 -8.21
CA LYS A 42 5.76 -2.95 -9.61
C LYS A 42 6.15 -4.40 -9.90
N VAL A 43 6.87 -5.05 -8.99
CA VAL A 43 7.33 -6.43 -9.14
C VAL A 43 6.14 -7.39 -9.12
N GLU A 44 5.14 -7.12 -8.29
CA GLU A 44 3.96 -7.98 -8.19
C GLU A 44 3.03 -7.83 -9.39
N HIS A 45 2.75 -6.61 -9.85
CA HIS A 45 2.04 -6.41 -11.13
C HIS A 45 2.76 -7.05 -12.32
N GLN A 46 4.09 -6.95 -12.34
CA GLN A 46 4.90 -7.66 -13.34
C GLN A 46 4.74 -9.18 -13.21
N SER A 47 4.73 -9.72 -11.98
CA SER A 47 4.55 -11.16 -11.73
C SER A 47 3.21 -11.71 -12.26
N GLN A 48 2.12 -10.95 -12.11
CA GLN A 48 0.82 -11.36 -12.62
C GLN A 48 0.79 -11.31 -14.15
N GLN A 49 1.38 -10.28 -14.75
CA GLN A 49 1.55 -10.20 -16.21
C GLN A 49 2.38 -11.38 -16.75
N TYR A 50 3.43 -11.78 -16.05
CA TYR A 50 4.23 -12.94 -16.45
C TYR A 50 3.44 -14.25 -16.38
N LYS A 51 2.56 -14.45 -15.39
CA LYS A 51 1.74 -15.68 -15.28
C LYS A 51 0.79 -15.84 -16.47
N VAL A 52 0.13 -14.75 -16.88
CA VAL A 52 -0.74 -14.76 -18.08
C VAL A 52 0.09 -15.03 -19.33
N GLN A 53 1.21 -14.33 -19.47
CA GLN A 53 2.13 -14.51 -20.60
C GLN A 53 2.72 -15.93 -20.65
N ILE A 54 2.95 -16.60 -19.52
CA ILE A 54 3.43 -17.98 -19.48
C ILE A 54 2.36 -18.94 -20.02
N LEU A 55 1.09 -18.77 -19.66
CA LEU A 55 0.01 -19.58 -20.23
C LEU A 55 -0.16 -19.33 -21.73
N GLU A 56 -0.14 -18.06 -22.14
CA GLU A 56 -0.21 -17.68 -23.55
C GLU A 56 1.00 -18.20 -24.35
N SER A 57 2.20 -18.14 -23.76
CA SER A 57 3.42 -18.66 -24.37
C SER A 57 3.45 -20.18 -24.41
N ALA A 58 2.93 -20.86 -23.37
CA ALA A 58 2.80 -22.32 -23.38
C ALA A 58 1.82 -22.78 -24.47
N LEU A 59 0.73 -22.03 -24.68
CA LEU A 59 -0.19 -22.25 -25.79
C LEU A 59 0.49 -21.97 -27.14
N ASP A 60 1.20 -20.85 -27.28
CA ASP A 60 1.87 -20.45 -28.52
C ASP A 60 3.01 -21.41 -28.89
N VAL A 61 3.81 -21.84 -27.93
CA VAL A 61 4.84 -22.88 -28.12
C VAL A 61 4.20 -24.21 -28.51
N SER A 62 3.07 -24.58 -27.90
CA SER A 62 2.32 -25.78 -28.28
C SER A 62 1.83 -25.70 -29.73
N ILE A 63 1.35 -24.53 -30.17
CA ILE A 63 0.94 -24.28 -31.57
C ILE A 63 2.15 -24.29 -32.51
N GLN A 64 3.24 -23.60 -32.17
CA GLN A 64 4.48 -23.55 -32.98
C GLN A 64 5.15 -24.92 -33.10
N ALA A 65 5.05 -25.77 -32.06
CA ALA A 65 5.55 -27.14 -32.07
C ALA A 65 4.61 -28.13 -32.78
N GLY A 66 3.47 -27.67 -33.34
CA GLY A 66 2.49 -28.52 -34.02
C GLY A 66 1.71 -29.46 -33.10
N ASN A 67 1.64 -29.15 -31.80
CA ASN A 67 0.96 -29.98 -30.80
C ASN A 67 -0.49 -29.55 -30.59
N ASP A 68 -1.29 -29.64 -31.67
CA ASP A 68 -2.68 -29.18 -31.73
C ASP A 68 -3.56 -29.77 -30.61
N SER A 69 -3.28 -31.01 -30.19
CA SER A 69 -4.01 -31.66 -29.08
C SER A 69 -3.84 -30.98 -27.73
N GLN A 70 -2.64 -30.49 -27.41
CA GLN A 70 -2.41 -29.75 -26.16
C GLN A 70 -3.01 -28.35 -26.24
N ALA A 71 -2.87 -27.66 -27.38
CA ALA A 71 -3.48 -26.36 -27.58
C ALA A 71 -5.02 -26.41 -27.47
N LEU A 72 -5.64 -27.45 -28.03
CA LEU A 72 -7.08 -27.71 -27.88
C LEU A 72 -7.47 -28.01 -26.43
N LEU A 73 -6.67 -28.79 -25.70
CA LEU A 73 -6.91 -29.06 -24.29
C LEU A 73 -6.86 -27.77 -23.45
N PHE A 74 -5.86 -26.92 -23.66
CA PHE A 74 -5.73 -25.64 -22.96
C PHE A 74 -6.89 -24.69 -23.28
N ARG A 75 -7.29 -24.56 -24.56
CA ARG A 75 -8.48 -23.79 -24.94
C ARG A 75 -9.75 -24.33 -24.27
N THR A 76 -9.98 -25.64 -24.36
CA THR A 76 -11.18 -26.26 -23.77
C THR A 76 -11.23 -26.07 -22.26
N ALA A 77 -10.09 -26.15 -21.58
CA ALA A 77 -10.00 -25.88 -20.14
C ALA A 77 -10.34 -24.42 -19.81
N ILE A 78 -9.77 -23.46 -20.54
CA ILE A 78 -10.05 -22.02 -20.37
C ILE A 78 -11.53 -21.71 -20.66
N ASP A 79 -12.07 -22.24 -21.76
CA ASP A 79 -13.47 -22.06 -22.14
C ASP A 79 -14.41 -22.63 -21.07
N ARG A 80 -14.11 -23.83 -20.55
CA ARG A 80 -14.90 -24.45 -19.49
C ARG A 80 -14.80 -23.68 -18.18
N ILE A 81 -13.63 -23.15 -17.83
CA ILE A 81 -13.48 -22.28 -16.66
C ILE A 81 -14.33 -21.01 -16.83
N ASN A 82 -14.27 -20.37 -17.99
CA ASN A 82 -15.09 -19.19 -18.29
C ASN A 82 -16.58 -19.48 -18.30
N GLU A 83 -17.01 -20.65 -18.77
CA GLU A 83 -18.41 -21.09 -18.72
C GLU A 83 -18.88 -21.26 -17.28
N VAL A 84 -18.08 -21.92 -16.43
CA VAL A 84 -18.41 -22.14 -15.02
C VAL A 84 -18.46 -20.81 -14.26
N LEU A 85 -17.45 -19.94 -14.43
CA LEU A 85 -17.37 -18.65 -13.74
C LEU A 85 -18.37 -17.61 -14.27
N GLY A 86 -18.63 -17.61 -15.58
CA GLY A 86 -19.44 -16.59 -16.25
C GLY A 86 -20.93 -16.63 -15.92
N THR A 87 -21.42 -17.73 -15.34
CA THR A 87 -22.80 -17.83 -14.81
C THR A 87 -23.09 -16.82 -13.70
N LYS A 88 -22.07 -16.35 -12.96
CA LYS A 88 -22.20 -15.36 -11.88
C LYS A 88 -21.45 -14.06 -12.16
N GLU A 89 -20.26 -14.15 -12.76
CA GLU A 89 -19.32 -13.03 -12.93
C GLU A 89 -19.37 -12.39 -14.33
N GLY A 90 -20.24 -12.91 -15.22
CA GLY A 90 -20.38 -12.46 -16.62
C GLY A 90 -19.31 -13.02 -17.56
N PRO A 91 -19.41 -12.75 -18.87
CA PRO A 91 -18.38 -13.18 -19.83
C PRO A 91 -17.01 -12.60 -19.43
N GLU A 92 -15.97 -13.38 -19.72
CA GLU A 92 -14.55 -13.07 -19.44
C GLU A 92 -14.19 -12.97 -17.95
N ALA A 93 -14.93 -13.69 -17.09
CA ALA A 93 -14.68 -13.73 -15.65
C ALA A 93 -13.22 -14.10 -15.31
N LEU A 94 -12.62 -15.04 -16.03
CA LEU A 94 -11.24 -15.44 -15.81
C LEU A 94 -10.27 -14.31 -16.16
N GLN A 95 -10.45 -13.64 -17.29
CA GLN A 95 -9.60 -12.53 -17.73
C GLN A 95 -9.69 -11.35 -16.74
N LYS A 96 -10.90 -11.05 -16.24
CA LYS A 96 -11.09 -10.03 -15.20
C LYS A 96 -10.39 -10.40 -13.91
N ALA A 97 -10.52 -11.65 -13.45
CA ALA A 97 -9.84 -12.13 -12.25
C ALA A 97 -8.31 -12.11 -12.39
N MET A 98 -7.80 -12.42 -13.58
CA MET A 98 -6.36 -12.36 -13.88
C MET A 98 -5.83 -10.93 -13.99
N ALA A 99 -6.67 -9.97 -14.41
CA ALA A 99 -6.32 -8.55 -14.48
C ALA A 99 -6.42 -7.84 -13.11
N GLN A 100 -7.04 -8.46 -12.11
CA GLN A 100 -7.10 -7.89 -10.77
C GLN A 100 -5.74 -7.92 -10.09
N ASP A 101 -5.40 -6.79 -9.48
CA ASP A 101 -4.32 -6.75 -8.52
C ASP A 101 -4.70 -7.61 -7.31
N ASN A 102 -3.95 -8.68 -7.10
CA ASN A 102 -4.13 -9.62 -5.99
C ASN A 102 -2.95 -9.57 -5.02
N SER A 103 -2.19 -8.46 -5.04
CA SER A 103 -1.22 -8.16 -3.99
C SER A 103 -1.87 -8.18 -2.60
N PRO A 104 -1.10 -8.47 -1.55
CA PRO A 104 -1.57 -8.34 -0.18
C PRO A 104 -2.17 -6.97 0.11
N GLU A 105 -1.57 -5.90 -0.40
CA GLU A 105 -1.98 -4.51 -0.21
C GLU A 105 -3.33 -4.23 -0.89
N ALA A 106 -3.49 -4.60 -2.16
CA ALA A 106 -4.75 -4.40 -2.88
C ALA A 106 -5.89 -5.22 -2.26
N THR A 107 -5.58 -6.45 -1.85
CA THR A 107 -6.56 -7.34 -1.20
C THR A 107 -6.98 -6.80 0.17
N ALA A 108 -6.02 -6.40 1.01
CA ALA A 108 -6.29 -5.77 2.30
C ALA A 108 -7.11 -4.48 2.12
N GLY A 109 -6.76 -3.64 1.14
CA GLY A 109 -7.50 -2.42 0.81
C GLY A 109 -8.96 -2.68 0.45
N ARG A 110 -9.25 -3.73 -0.34
CA ARG A 110 -10.63 -4.14 -0.67
C ARG A 110 -11.40 -4.59 0.57
N ILE A 111 -10.78 -5.40 1.43
CA ILE A 111 -11.40 -5.89 2.68
C ILE A 111 -11.71 -4.72 3.62
N LEU A 112 -10.74 -3.83 3.83
CA LEU A 112 -10.89 -2.65 4.69
C LEU A 112 -11.96 -1.71 4.16
N SER A 113 -11.97 -1.42 2.85
CA SER A 113 -13.00 -0.58 2.22
C SER A 113 -14.40 -1.15 2.43
N PHE A 114 -14.58 -2.45 2.18
CA PHE A 114 -15.86 -3.12 2.40
C PHE A 114 -16.29 -3.08 3.87
N ALA A 115 -15.42 -3.53 4.78
CA ALA A 115 -15.77 -3.69 6.19
C ALA A 115 -16.01 -2.33 6.86
N THR A 116 -15.10 -1.37 6.70
CA THR A 116 -15.20 -0.05 7.34
C THR A 116 -16.30 0.83 6.74
N GLY A 117 -16.66 0.59 5.47
CA GLY A 117 -17.79 1.26 4.82
C GLY A 117 -19.14 1.01 5.50
N LEU A 118 -19.25 -0.03 6.33
CA LEU A 118 -20.45 -0.36 7.09
C LEU A 118 -20.64 0.50 8.36
N TYR A 119 -19.62 1.27 8.76
CA TYR A 119 -19.64 1.99 10.04
C TYR A 119 -20.80 2.99 10.14
N ALA A 120 -21.08 3.74 9.08
CA ALA A 120 -22.16 4.73 9.08
C ALA A 120 -23.53 4.07 9.34
N ALA A 121 -23.78 2.92 8.72
CA ALA A 121 -25.00 2.14 8.94
C ALA A 121 -25.03 1.54 10.35
N TYR A 122 -23.90 1.06 10.86
CA TYR A 122 -23.81 0.56 12.23
C TYR A 122 -24.15 1.67 13.25
N ALA A 123 -23.50 2.83 13.15
CA ALA A 123 -23.72 3.96 14.06
C ALA A 123 -25.17 4.47 14.02
N ALA A 124 -25.80 4.50 12.83
CA ALA A 124 -27.21 4.89 12.70
C ALA A 124 -28.18 3.95 13.44
N ASN A 125 -27.81 2.68 13.62
CA ASN A 125 -28.58 1.69 14.39
C ASN A 125 -28.24 1.68 15.89
N HIS A 126 -27.27 2.48 16.33
CA HIS A 126 -26.84 2.60 17.72
C HIS A 126 -26.80 4.08 18.18
N PRO A 127 -27.90 4.84 18.04
CA PRO A 127 -27.91 6.29 18.27
C PRO A 127 -27.65 6.70 19.72
N ASP A 128 -27.88 5.79 20.67
CA ASP A 128 -27.71 6.04 22.10
C ASP A 128 -26.29 5.74 22.61
N GLN A 129 -25.41 5.19 21.76
CA GLN A 129 -24.01 4.93 22.11
C GLN A 129 -23.13 6.15 21.85
N ASP A 130 -22.20 6.43 22.76
CA ASP A 130 -21.14 7.41 22.50
C ASP A 130 -20.30 6.99 21.28
N GLN A 131 -19.84 7.97 20.51
CA GLN A 131 -19.10 7.74 19.27
C GLN A 131 -17.84 6.88 19.49
N ALA A 132 -17.09 7.09 20.59
CA ALA A 132 -15.88 6.33 20.86
C ALA A 132 -16.20 4.87 21.19
N GLN A 133 -17.28 4.63 21.93
CA GLN A 133 -17.76 3.28 22.26
C GLN A 133 -18.31 2.58 21.01
N SER A 134 -19.15 3.25 20.22
CA SER A 134 -19.69 2.73 18.96
C SER A 134 -18.57 2.35 17.98
N ALA A 135 -17.53 3.18 17.86
CA ALA A 135 -16.36 2.88 17.02
C ALA A 135 -15.63 1.62 17.49
N LYS A 136 -15.40 1.49 18.80
CA LYS A 136 -14.73 0.32 19.37
C LYS A 136 -15.54 -0.95 19.17
N ASP A 137 -16.82 -0.93 19.53
CA ASP A 137 -17.71 -2.11 19.41
C ASP A 137 -17.84 -2.56 17.95
N PHE A 138 -17.94 -1.60 17.03
CA PHE A 138 -17.97 -1.89 15.60
C PHE A 138 -16.67 -2.54 15.12
N VAL A 139 -15.51 -1.99 15.49
CA VAL A 139 -14.21 -2.54 15.08
C VAL A 139 -14.01 -3.94 15.65
N ASP A 140 -14.37 -4.16 16.92
CA ASP A 140 -14.31 -5.49 17.54
C ASP A 140 -15.22 -6.50 16.79
N LEU A 141 -16.42 -6.08 16.38
CA LEU A 141 -17.34 -6.92 15.61
C LEU A 141 -16.77 -7.32 14.24
N ILE A 142 -16.34 -6.34 13.43
CA ILE A 142 -15.83 -6.63 12.08
C ILE A 142 -14.50 -7.38 12.13
N ARG A 143 -13.66 -7.12 13.15
CA ARG A 143 -12.42 -7.86 13.38
C ARG A 143 -12.69 -9.32 13.68
N GLY A 144 -13.63 -9.61 14.58
CA GLY A 144 -14.03 -10.99 14.88
C GLY A 144 -14.58 -11.73 13.64
N GLY A 145 -15.40 -11.05 12.83
CA GLY A 145 -15.88 -11.60 11.56
C GLY A 145 -14.74 -11.88 10.56
N PHE A 146 -13.79 -10.96 10.44
CA PHE A 146 -12.62 -11.11 9.60
C PHE A 146 -11.72 -12.27 10.04
N GLU A 147 -11.37 -12.36 11.33
CA GLU A 147 -10.51 -13.42 11.87
C GLU A 147 -11.12 -14.80 11.66
N LYS A 148 -12.44 -14.93 11.85
CA LYS A 148 -13.16 -16.16 11.56
C LYS A 148 -13.04 -16.55 10.08
N GLY A 149 -13.37 -15.63 9.17
CA GLY A 149 -13.30 -15.89 7.73
C GLY A 149 -11.88 -16.17 7.24
N PHE A 150 -10.88 -15.49 7.82
CA PHE A 150 -9.47 -15.73 7.53
C PHE A 150 -9.04 -17.14 7.91
N ASN A 151 -9.40 -17.61 9.12
CA ASN A 151 -9.06 -18.95 9.57
C ASN A 151 -9.75 -20.02 8.73
N GLU A 152 -11.04 -19.85 8.41
CA GLU A 152 -11.77 -20.76 7.53
C GLU A 152 -11.13 -20.84 6.13
N ALA A 153 -10.76 -19.69 5.55
CA ALA A 153 -10.08 -19.66 4.25
C ALA A 153 -8.70 -20.33 4.29
N LYS A 154 -7.92 -20.07 5.35
CA LYS A 154 -6.63 -20.71 5.58
C LYS A 154 -6.77 -22.23 5.70
N ASP A 155 -7.74 -22.72 6.47
CA ASP A 155 -8.00 -24.15 6.64
C ASP A 155 -8.36 -24.82 5.30
N ILE A 156 -9.14 -24.14 4.45
CA ILE A 156 -9.43 -24.61 3.09
C ILE A 156 -8.14 -24.71 2.26
N LEU A 157 -7.31 -23.66 2.24
CA LEU A 157 -6.06 -23.66 1.47
C LEU A 157 -5.07 -24.73 1.97
N GLN A 158 -5.04 -24.99 3.27
CA GLN A 158 -4.27 -26.08 3.88
C GLN A 158 -4.84 -27.44 3.46
N GLY A 159 -6.16 -27.63 3.50
CA GLY A 159 -6.82 -28.85 3.04
C GLY A 159 -6.61 -29.14 1.55
N LEU A 160 -6.45 -28.10 0.74
CA LEU A 160 -6.08 -28.19 -0.68
C LEU A 160 -4.56 -28.38 -0.89
N ASN A 161 -3.76 -28.37 0.17
CA ASN A 161 -2.30 -28.47 0.15
C ASN A 161 -1.61 -27.39 -0.69
N VAL A 162 -2.24 -26.20 -0.80
CA VAL A 162 -1.71 -25.03 -1.54
C VAL A 162 -1.21 -23.92 -0.61
N PHE A 163 -1.46 -24.03 0.70
CA PHE A 163 -1.01 -23.05 1.68
C PHE A 163 0.47 -23.26 2.03
N ASN A 164 1.35 -22.79 1.14
CA ASN A 164 2.81 -22.85 1.31
C ASN A 164 3.49 -21.74 0.50
N GLY A 165 4.75 -21.44 0.83
CA GLY A 165 5.58 -20.49 0.09
C GLY A 165 4.92 -19.12 -0.09
N ASP A 166 4.85 -18.64 -1.33
CA ASP A 166 4.30 -17.32 -1.67
C ASP A 166 2.82 -17.16 -1.28
N VAL A 167 2.03 -18.24 -1.34
CA VAL A 167 0.61 -18.20 -0.96
C VAL A 167 0.48 -17.95 0.53
N GLU A 168 1.22 -18.69 1.35
CA GLU A 168 1.23 -18.50 2.80
C GLU A 168 1.73 -17.10 3.18
N SER A 169 2.83 -16.66 2.58
CA SER A 169 3.39 -15.32 2.84
C SER A 169 2.42 -14.21 2.47
N GLY A 170 1.80 -14.27 1.28
CA GLY A 170 0.85 -13.26 0.83
C GLY A 170 -0.43 -13.23 1.66
N VAL A 171 -0.97 -14.38 2.04
CA VAL A 171 -2.16 -14.49 2.89
C VAL A 171 -1.88 -13.94 4.29
N ASN A 172 -0.75 -14.31 4.91
CA ASN A 172 -0.35 -13.78 6.22
C ASN A 172 -0.09 -12.27 6.15
N LYS A 173 0.53 -11.78 5.07
CA LYS A 173 0.75 -10.34 4.90
C LYS A 173 -0.57 -9.58 4.77
N THR A 174 -1.54 -10.13 4.04
CA THR A 174 -2.88 -9.55 3.93
C THR A 174 -3.53 -9.45 5.30
N TYR A 175 -3.42 -10.50 6.13
CA TYR A 175 -3.93 -10.50 7.49
C TYR A 175 -3.35 -9.38 8.36
N GLU A 176 -2.03 -9.23 8.36
CA GLU A 176 -1.35 -8.16 9.11
C GLU A 176 -1.83 -6.77 8.69
N LEU A 177 -1.94 -6.54 7.37
CA LEU A 177 -2.38 -5.27 6.81
C LEU A 177 -3.83 -4.94 7.18
N VAL A 178 -4.73 -5.93 7.16
CA VAL A 178 -6.12 -5.74 7.58
C VAL A 178 -6.22 -5.44 9.07
N GLN A 179 -5.52 -6.19 9.92
CA GLN A 179 -5.52 -5.94 11.37
C GLN A 179 -5.02 -4.52 11.69
N LYS A 180 -3.90 -4.12 11.08
CA LYS A 180 -3.38 -2.76 11.18
C LYS A 180 -4.38 -1.73 10.65
N GLY A 181 -5.04 -2.00 9.54
CA GLY A 181 -6.05 -1.10 8.97
C GLY A 181 -7.25 -0.89 9.89
N PHE A 182 -7.67 -1.91 10.64
CA PHE A 182 -8.70 -1.76 11.67
C PHE A 182 -8.22 -0.90 12.85
N ASP A 183 -6.98 -1.06 13.28
CA ASP A 183 -6.40 -0.20 14.33
C ASP A 183 -6.31 1.26 13.87
N ASP A 184 -5.82 1.48 12.64
CA ASP A 184 -5.72 2.82 12.05
C ASP A 184 -7.10 3.46 11.90
N PHE A 185 -8.10 2.69 11.48
CA PHE A 185 -9.49 3.15 11.36
C PHE A 185 -10.06 3.56 12.72
N LEU A 186 -9.90 2.73 13.75
CA LEU A 186 -10.34 3.04 15.11
C LEU A 186 -9.67 4.30 15.65
N ALA A 187 -8.35 4.40 15.49
CA ALA A 187 -7.59 5.56 15.92
C ALA A 187 -8.06 6.84 15.21
N ASN A 188 -8.39 6.77 13.92
CA ASN A 188 -8.91 7.92 13.17
C ASN A 188 -10.30 8.36 13.64
N LEU A 189 -11.16 7.44 14.08
CA LEU A 189 -12.49 7.78 14.64
C LEU A 189 -12.41 8.40 16.05
N GLN A 190 -11.35 8.08 16.79
CA GLN A 190 -11.12 8.56 18.16
C GLN A 190 -10.31 9.86 18.22
N LYS A 191 -9.68 10.29 17.13
CA LYS A 191 -9.02 11.60 17.07
C LYS A 191 -10.06 12.70 17.32
N PRO A 192 -9.81 13.62 18.28
CA PRO A 192 -10.63 14.80 18.43
C PRO A 192 -10.72 15.53 17.09
N LYS A 193 -11.92 15.97 16.69
CA LYS A 193 -12.06 16.95 15.61
C LYS A 193 -11.39 18.25 16.09
N GLU A 194 -10.11 18.44 15.79
CA GLU A 194 -9.49 19.76 15.86
C GLU A 194 -10.12 20.64 14.77
N ASP A 195 -11.05 21.48 15.23
CA ASP A 195 -11.51 22.76 14.69
C ASP A 195 -11.92 22.80 13.21
N ALA A 196 -13.06 22.17 12.90
CA ALA A 196 -13.89 22.60 11.77
C ALA A 196 -14.88 23.66 12.25
N GLY A 197 -14.41 24.89 12.45
CA GLY A 197 -15.27 26.08 12.42
C GLY A 197 -15.10 27.05 13.58
N LYS A 198 -14.10 27.93 13.47
CA LYS A 198 -14.25 29.30 13.97
C LYS A 198 -14.81 30.18 12.84
N PRO A 199 -16.08 30.63 12.91
CA PRO A 199 -16.53 31.72 12.06
C PRO A 199 -15.73 32.96 12.47
N ALA A 200 -15.04 33.59 11.53
CA ALA A 200 -14.51 34.93 11.70
C ALA A 200 -15.70 35.89 11.87
N ALA A 201 -16.08 36.12 13.13
CA ALA A 201 -17.02 37.15 13.51
C ALA A 201 -16.35 38.52 13.33
N GLY A 202 -16.93 39.34 12.45
CA GLY A 202 -17.01 40.79 12.62
C GLY A 202 -15.93 41.64 11.97
N SER A 203 -16.28 42.25 10.82
CA SER A 203 -16.32 43.72 10.77
C SER A 203 -17.17 44.18 9.58
N ASN A 204 -18.47 44.37 9.82
CA ASN A 204 -19.28 45.35 9.09
C ASN A 204 -19.83 46.30 10.15
N ALA A 205 -19.08 47.36 10.43
CA ALA A 205 -19.62 48.55 11.08
C ALA A 205 -19.95 49.56 10.00
N ALA A 206 -21.25 49.65 9.69
CA ALA A 206 -21.82 50.82 9.06
C ALA A 206 -21.78 51.99 10.05
N THR A 207 -21.24 53.13 9.63
CA THR A 207 -21.54 54.43 10.25
C THR A 207 -22.13 55.32 9.17
N GLN A 208 -23.43 55.56 9.32
CA GLN A 208 -24.14 56.69 8.73
C GLN A 208 -23.76 57.96 9.50
N ALA A 209 -23.37 59.02 8.80
CA ALA A 209 -23.65 60.44 9.09
C ALA A 209 -23.05 61.29 7.97
#